data_AF-A0A965W5Y4-F1
#
_entry.id   AF-A0A965W5Y4-F1
#
_cell.length_a   1.000
_cell.length_b   1.000
_cell.length_c   1.000
_cell.angle_alpha   90.00
_cell.angle_beta   90.00
_cell.angle_gamma   90.00
#
_symmetry.space_group_name_H-M   'P 1'
#
loop_
_entity.id
_entity.type
_entity.pdbx_description
1 polymer ?
#
loop_
_entity_poly.entity_id
_entity_poly.type
_entity_poly.pdbx_seq_one_letter_code
_entity_poly.pdbx_strand_id
1 'polypeptide(L)'
;MSKVRLDVIGLSYSQNNQNGTYALVLAESGGTRRLPIIIGGYEAQAIAIALEKMEPTRPLTHDLFKDFADRFSIALNEVFIHHLSEGVFYAKLICQFETTTQEIDARTSDAIALAVRFLCPIYTTETILLKAGIVFEEKQNDDSDSDTQDSHQTETKEPSLQNKSTEELTDLLKEALDEEQYETASRIRDILNQRKKS
;
A
#
# COMPACT_ATOMS: atom_id res chain seq x y z
N MET A 1 7.44 7.50 24.21
CA MET A 1 6.70 7.76 22.95
C MET A 1 5.66 6.67 22.79
N SER A 2 4.44 7.01 22.39
CA SER A 2 3.37 6.02 22.19
C SER A 2 3.67 5.20 20.92
N LYS A 3 3.67 3.87 21.04
CA LYS A 3 3.75 2.97 19.89
C LYS A 3 2.35 2.79 19.32
N VAL A 4 2.23 2.87 18.00
CA VAL A 4 0.99 2.60 17.27
C VAL A 4 1.12 1.25 16.59
N ARG A 5 0.15 0.36 16.83
CA ARG A 5 0.15 -0.99 16.25
C ARG A 5 -0.26 -0.94 14.78
N LEU A 6 0.41 -1.73 13.96
CA LEU A 6 0.11 -1.88 12.55
C LEU A 6 -0.25 -3.33 12.21
N ASP A 7 -1.18 -3.50 11.28
CA ASP A 7 -1.58 -4.78 10.71
C ASP A 7 -1.26 -4.81 9.20
N VAL A 8 -0.75 -5.94 8.71
CA VAL A 8 -0.42 -6.10 7.28
C VAL A 8 -1.71 -6.36 6.50
N ILE A 9 -2.10 -5.42 5.64
CA ILE A 9 -3.32 -5.55 4.82
C ILE A 9 -3.03 -6.34 3.55
N GLY A 10 -1.90 -6.06 2.89
CA GLY A 10 -1.53 -6.74 1.67
C GLY A 10 -0.48 -6.01 0.84
N LEU A 11 -0.31 -6.51 -0.38
CA LEU A 11 0.64 -6.02 -1.38
C LEU A 11 -0.14 -5.58 -2.62
N SER A 12 0.12 -4.38 -3.13
CA SER A 12 -0.44 -3.90 -4.40
C SER A 12 0.67 -3.64 -5.41
N TYR A 13 0.46 -4.03 -6.66
CA TYR A 13 1.41 -3.78 -7.74
C TYR A 13 1.43 -2.30 -8.12
N SER A 14 2.62 -1.70 -8.22
CA SER A 14 2.77 -0.31 -8.64
C SER A 14 2.81 -0.23 -10.18
N GLN A 15 1.78 0.36 -10.80
CA GLN A 15 1.67 0.42 -12.27
C GLN A 15 2.48 1.56 -12.91
N ASN A 16 3.06 2.48 -12.12
CA ASN A 16 3.56 3.75 -12.65
C ASN A 16 5.04 3.77 -13.02
N ASN A 17 5.82 2.73 -12.71
CA ASN A 17 7.21 2.62 -13.16
C ASN A 17 7.46 1.23 -13.72
N GLN A 18 8.02 1.17 -14.93
CA GLN A 18 8.71 -0.02 -15.41
C GLN A 18 9.62 -0.51 -14.27
N ASN A 19 9.53 -1.81 -13.92
CA ASN A 19 10.40 -2.56 -12.98
C ASN A 19 9.77 -2.94 -11.63
N GLY A 20 8.96 -4.01 -11.59
CA GLY A 20 8.93 -5.01 -10.50
C GLY A 20 8.85 -4.51 -9.03
N THR A 21 8.22 -3.38 -8.77
CA THR A 21 8.04 -2.82 -7.42
C THR A 21 6.61 -2.99 -6.92
N TYR A 22 6.47 -3.15 -5.61
CA TYR A 22 5.20 -3.37 -4.92
C TYR A 22 5.05 -2.36 -3.80
N ALA A 23 3.81 -1.95 -3.53
CA ALA A 23 3.47 -1.22 -2.32
C ALA A 23 2.94 -2.19 -1.27
N LEU A 24 3.66 -2.31 -0.15
CA LEU A 24 3.22 -2.96 1.07
C LEU A 24 2.35 -1.97 1.85
N VAL A 25 1.13 -2.39 2.20
CA VAL A 25 0.18 -1.54 2.92
C VAL A 25 0.04 -2.05 4.36
N LEU A 26 0.43 -1.22 5.32
CA LEU A 26 0.26 -1.46 6.76
C LEU A 26 -0.87 -0.56 7.28
N ALA A 27 -1.92 -1.12 7.88
CA ALA A 27 -2.99 -0.33 8.48
C ALA A 27 -2.77 -0.09 9.97
N GLU A 28 -3.14 1.08 10.46
CA GLU A 28 -3.26 1.33 11.89
C GLU A 28 -4.35 0.44 12.49
N SER A 29 -3.98 -0.32 13.53
CA SER A 29 -4.92 -1.22 14.20
C SER A 29 -6.01 -0.42 14.92
N GLY A 30 -7.26 -0.58 14.50
CA GLY A 30 -8.40 0.19 15.03
C GLY A 30 -8.48 1.63 14.54
N GLY A 31 -7.69 2.02 13.53
CA GLY A 31 -7.72 3.33 12.90
C GLY A 31 -8.03 3.28 11.40
N THR A 32 -8.09 4.45 10.77
CA THR A 32 -8.35 4.60 9.31
C THR A 32 -7.09 4.92 8.50
N ARG A 33 -5.94 5.09 9.18
CA ARG A 33 -4.68 5.43 8.55
C ARG A 33 -3.98 4.19 8.03
N ARG A 34 -3.37 4.31 6.86
CA ARG A 34 -2.54 3.28 6.24
C ARG A 34 -1.17 3.85 5.90
N LEU A 35 -0.12 3.07 6.11
CA LEU A 35 1.26 3.41 5.84
C LEU A 35 1.74 2.59 4.63
N PRO A 36 1.85 3.21 3.44
CA PRO A 36 2.39 2.54 2.26
C PRO A 36 3.92 2.52 2.31
N ILE A 37 4.51 1.37 1.99
CA ILE A 37 5.96 1.18 1.91
C ILE A 37 6.30 0.53 0.57
N ILE A 38 7.12 1.19 -0.23
CA ILE A 38 7.56 0.66 -1.53
C ILE A 38 8.68 -0.36 -1.32
N ILE A 39 8.52 -1.55 -1.88
CA ILE A 39 9.47 -2.67 -1.78
C ILE A 39 9.69 -3.29 -3.17
N GLY A 40 10.80 -4.02 -3.32
CA GLY A 40 11.10 -4.77 -4.54
C GLY A 40 10.28 -6.06 -4.65
N GLY A 41 10.31 -6.67 -5.83
CA GLY A 41 9.55 -7.90 -6.11
C GLY A 41 9.99 -9.11 -5.28
N TYR A 42 11.28 -9.27 -5.01
CA TYR A 42 11.78 -10.38 -4.18
C TYR A 42 11.34 -10.24 -2.73
N GLU A 43 11.38 -9.02 -2.20
CA GLU A 43 10.86 -8.70 -0.86
C GLU A 43 9.35 -8.95 -0.79
N ALA A 44 8.60 -8.48 -1.78
CA ALA A 44 7.16 -8.68 -1.85
C ALA A 44 6.81 -10.18 -1.90
N GLN A 45 7.52 -10.96 -2.71
CA GLN A 45 7.35 -12.41 -2.78
C GLN A 45 7.61 -13.09 -1.42
N ALA A 46 8.68 -12.70 -0.73
CA ALA A 46 9.02 -13.27 0.57
C ALA A 46 7.94 -13.01 1.64
N ILE A 47 7.28 -11.84 1.58
CA ILE A 47 6.15 -11.48 2.45
C ILE A 47 4.88 -12.23 2.01
N ALA A 48 4.57 -12.23 0.71
CA ALA A 48 3.36 -12.85 0.16
C ALA A 48 3.23 -14.32 0.52
N ILE A 49 4.31 -15.10 0.35
CA ILE A 49 4.35 -16.54 0.68
C ILE A 49 3.96 -16.78 2.15
N ALA A 50 4.44 -15.93 3.06
CA ALA A 50 4.13 -16.04 4.48
C ALA A 50 2.70 -15.59 4.81
N LEU A 51 2.19 -14.54 4.16
CA LEU A 51 0.81 -14.08 4.33
C LEU A 51 -0.20 -15.13 3.83
N GLU A 52 0.10 -15.78 2.72
CA GLU A 52 -0.72 -16.87 2.16
C GLU A 52 -0.59 -18.19 2.94
N LYS A 53 0.29 -18.25 3.94
CA LYS A 53 0.62 -19.45 4.73
C LYS A 53 1.02 -20.62 3.83
N MET A 54 1.70 -20.33 2.72
CA MET A 54 2.20 -21.34 1.80
C MET A 54 3.50 -21.92 2.37
N GLU A 55 3.55 -23.24 2.54
CA GLU A 55 4.74 -23.95 2.99
C GLU A 55 5.59 -24.39 1.77
N PRO A 56 6.78 -23.82 1.58
CA PRO A 56 7.66 -24.23 0.49
C PRO A 56 8.26 -25.61 0.75
N THR A 57 8.60 -26.35 -0.32
CA THR A 57 9.23 -27.68 -0.21
C THR A 57 10.61 -27.66 0.44
N ARG A 58 11.27 -26.50 0.43
CA ARG A 58 12.54 -26.21 1.09
C ARG A 58 12.43 -24.85 1.79
N PRO A 59 13.02 -24.69 2.98
CA PRO A 59 12.96 -23.42 3.69
C PRO A 59 13.63 -22.32 2.86
N LEU A 60 12.94 -21.17 2.73
CA LEU A 60 13.51 -19.95 2.16
C LEU A 60 14.32 -19.19 3.22
N THR A 61 14.91 -18.06 2.84
CA THR A 61 15.82 -17.30 3.71
C THR A 61 15.20 -16.91 5.05
N HIS A 62 13.98 -16.37 5.05
CA HIS A 62 13.31 -15.95 6.28
C HIS A 62 12.78 -17.15 7.09
N ASP A 63 12.47 -18.28 6.45
CA ASP A 63 12.10 -19.52 7.14
C ASP A 63 13.34 -20.10 7.86
N LEU A 64 14.47 -20.15 7.16
CA LEU A 64 15.76 -20.54 7.73
C LEU A 64 16.15 -19.64 8.91
N PHE A 65 15.92 -18.33 8.81
CA PHE A 65 16.20 -17.38 9.89
C PHE A 65 15.31 -17.63 11.11
N LYS A 66 14.02 -17.90 10.88
CA LYS A 66 13.10 -18.28 11.96
C LYS A 66 13.54 -19.57 12.64
N ASP A 67 13.82 -20.62 11.87
CA ASP A 67 14.28 -21.90 12.40
C ASP A 67 15.59 -21.77 13.18
N PHE A 68 16.51 -20.92 12.70
CA PHE A 68 17.73 -20.58 13.41
C PHE A 68 17.40 -19.94 14.76
N ALA A 69 16.63 -18.86 14.78
CA ALA A 69 16.26 -18.15 16.01
C ALA A 69 15.56 -19.09 17.02
N ASP A 70 14.60 -19.89 16.56
CA ASP A 70 13.87 -20.86 17.39
C ASP A 70 14.82 -21.89 18.03
N ARG A 71 15.78 -22.42 17.27
CA ARG A 71 16.78 -23.38 17.78
C ARG A 71 17.73 -22.76 18.82
N PHE A 72 17.99 -21.46 18.72
CA PHE A 72 18.79 -20.72 19.68
C PHE A 72 17.95 -20.03 20.77
N SER A 73 16.65 -20.33 20.85
CA SER A 73 15.72 -19.75 21.84
C SER A 73 15.71 -18.21 21.83
N ILE A 74 15.82 -17.63 20.64
CA ILE A 74 15.69 -16.19 20.41
C ILE A 74 14.24 -15.91 20.02
N ALA A 75 13.52 -15.15 20.84
CA ALA A 75 12.17 -14.74 20.53
C ALA A 75 12.17 -13.36 19.86
N LEU A 76 11.52 -13.23 18.70
CA LEU A 76 11.24 -11.92 18.12
C LEU A 76 9.96 -11.35 18.75
N ASN A 77 10.09 -10.42 19.70
CA ASN A 77 8.97 -9.90 20.46
C ASN A 77 8.12 -8.92 19.65
N GLU A 78 8.76 -8.06 18.85
CA GLU A 78 8.08 -7.09 18.01
C GLU A 78 9.01 -6.57 16.91
N VAL A 79 8.38 -5.97 15.90
CA VAL A 79 9.06 -5.15 14.88
C VAL A 79 8.67 -3.70 15.08
N PHE A 80 9.66 -2.80 15.08
CA PHE A 80 9.44 -1.37 15.33
C PHE A 80 9.99 -0.51 14.20
N ILE A 81 9.09 0.07 13.39
CA ILE A 81 9.41 1.06 12.36
C ILE A 81 9.57 2.42 13.05
N HIS A 82 10.81 2.84 13.28
CA HIS A 82 11.11 3.91 14.23
C HIS A 82 11.63 5.20 13.57
N HIS A 83 12.03 5.14 12.31
CA HIS A 83 12.55 6.31 11.61
C HIS A 83 12.13 6.32 10.14
N LEU A 84 11.92 7.53 9.63
CA LEU A 84 11.66 7.84 8.23
C LEU A 84 12.56 9.02 7.87
N SER A 85 13.43 8.82 6.87
CA SER A 85 14.30 9.85 6.31
C SER A 85 14.33 9.72 4.80
N GLU A 86 14.12 10.82 4.07
CA GLU A 86 14.20 10.85 2.60
C GLU A 86 13.35 9.76 1.90
N GLY A 87 12.17 9.44 2.47
CA GLY A 87 11.30 8.39 1.95
C GLY A 87 11.72 6.95 2.30
N VAL A 88 12.81 6.77 3.03
CA VAL A 88 13.33 5.48 3.48
C VAL A 88 12.92 5.20 4.93
N PHE A 89 12.25 4.06 5.13
CA PHE A 89 11.84 3.57 6.44
C PHE A 89 12.91 2.68 7.07
N TYR A 90 13.20 2.91 8.34
CA TYR A 90 14.09 2.10 9.17
C TYR A 90 13.29 1.35 10.23
N ALA A 91 13.60 0.07 10.37
CA ALA A 91 12.95 -0.81 11.32
C ALA A 91 13.97 -1.46 12.25
N LYS A 92 13.50 -1.83 13.43
CA LYS A 92 14.24 -2.66 14.37
C LYS A 92 13.50 -3.95 14.65
N LEU A 93 14.25 -5.03 14.76
CA LEU A 93 13.81 -6.27 15.38
C LEU A 93 14.08 -6.16 16.88
N ILE A 94 13.05 -6.29 17.70
CA ILE A 94 13.20 -6.31 19.15
C ILE A 94 13.18 -7.77 19.58
N CYS A 95 14.36 -8.33 19.81
CA CYS A 95 14.54 -9.73 20.12
C CYS A 95 14.79 -9.92 21.61
N GLN A 96 14.23 -10.98 22.20
CA GLN A 96 14.55 -11.44 23.54
C GLN A 96 15.48 -12.65 23.44
N PHE A 97 16.61 -12.57 24.13
CA PHE A 97 17.51 -13.69 24.35
C PHE A 97 17.78 -13.79 25.85
N GLU A 98 17.35 -14.90 26.45
CA GLU A 98 17.34 -15.09 27.90
C GLU A 98 16.66 -13.92 28.63
N THR A 99 17.42 -13.15 29.41
CA THR A 99 16.95 -11.97 30.17
C THR A 99 17.23 -10.65 29.46
N THR A 100 17.91 -10.68 28.30
CA THR A 100 18.34 -9.47 27.60
C THR A 100 17.47 -9.21 26.38
N THR A 101 17.04 -7.96 26.23
CA THR A 101 16.44 -7.46 25.00
C THR A 101 17.52 -6.89 24.09
N GLN A 102 17.52 -7.32 22.83
CA GLN A 102 18.44 -6.87 21.79
C GLN A 102 17.67 -6.16 20.70
N GLU A 103 18.19 -5.03 20.23
CA GLU A 103 17.66 -4.31 19.09
C GLU A 103 18.55 -4.53 17.89
N ILE A 104 18.01 -5.05 16.79
CA ILE A 104 18.76 -5.29 15.56
C ILE A 104 18.18 -4.40 14.47
N ASP A 105 19.02 -3.57 13.87
CA ASP A 105 18.64 -2.75 12.71
C ASP A 105 18.30 -3.63 11.51
N ALA A 106 17.20 -3.32 10.84
CA ALA A 106 16.69 -4.10 9.73
C ALA A 106 16.00 -3.20 8.69
N ARG A 107 16.12 -3.60 7.42
CA ARG A 107 15.27 -3.05 6.37
C ARG A 107 13.81 -3.39 6.69
N THR A 108 12.93 -2.43 6.45
CA THR A 108 11.52 -2.59 6.80
C THR A 108 10.87 -3.80 6.12
N SER A 109 11.22 -4.10 4.87
CA SER A 109 10.75 -5.30 4.16
C SER A 109 11.11 -6.61 4.86
N ASP A 110 12.38 -6.77 5.27
CA ASP A 110 12.86 -7.96 5.98
C ASP A 110 12.21 -8.09 7.36
N ALA A 111 12.07 -6.97 8.06
CA ALA A 111 11.44 -6.95 9.37
C ALA A 111 9.98 -7.40 9.29
N ILE A 112 9.21 -6.90 8.32
CA ILE A 112 7.83 -7.33 8.11
C ILE A 112 7.75 -8.80 7.69
N ALA A 113 8.65 -9.26 6.81
CA ALA A 113 8.70 -10.67 6.41
C ALA A 113 8.95 -11.63 7.57
N LEU A 114 9.77 -11.22 8.55
CA LEU A 114 9.98 -11.94 9.81
C LEU A 114 8.77 -11.81 10.74
N ALA A 115 8.19 -10.61 10.90
CA ALA A 115 7.04 -10.41 11.78
C ALA A 115 5.87 -11.33 11.42
N VAL A 116 5.57 -11.47 10.13
CA VAL A 116 4.50 -12.36 9.64
C VAL A 116 4.81 -13.83 9.97
N ARG A 117 6.07 -14.27 9.91
CA ARG A 117 6.48 -15.65 10.19
C ARG A 117 6.57 -15.97 11.68
N PHE A 118 7.06 -15.03 12.48
CA PHE A 118 7.13 -15.14 13.94
C PHE A 118 5.79 -14.85 14.61
N LEU A 119 4.81 -14.34 13.86
CA LEU A 119 3.51 -13.89 14.38
C LEU A 119 3.67 -12.81 15.47
N CYS A 120 4.68 -11.95 15.32
CA CYS A 120 4.93 -10.88 16.27
C CYS A 120 4.25 -9.56 15.85
N PRO A 121 3.89 -8.69 16.80
CA PRO A 121 3.29 -7.40 16.50
C PRO A 121 4.26 -6.45 15.80
N ILE A 122 3.70 -5.64 14.89
CA ILE A 122 4.41 -4.56 14.21
C ILE A 122 3.94 -3.24 14.81
N TYR A 123 4.89 -2.35 15.08
CA TYR A 123 4.64 -1.03 15.62
C TYR A 123 5.34 0.06 14.82
N THR A 124 4.78 1.26 14.87
CA THR A 124 5.43 2.49 14.44
C THR A 124 5.17 3.63 15.43
N THR A 125 5.61 4.84 15.10
CA THR A 125 5.34 6.04 15.89
C THR A 125 4.23 6.88 15.26
N GLU A 126 3.51 7.61 16.10
CA GLU A 126 2.54 8.61 15.66
C GLU A 126 3.16 9.63 14.69
N THR A 127 4.41 10.02 14.92
CA THR A 127 5.15 10.95 14.06
C THR A 127 5.38 10.41 12.65
N ILE A 128 5.53 9.10 12.47
CA ILE A 128 5.67 8.49 11.15
C ILE A 128 4.31 8.42 10.46
N LEU A 129 3.26 8.02 11.18
CA LEU A 129 1.89 8.00 10.64
C LEU A 129 1.41 9.39 10.22
N LEU A 130 1.76 10.44 10.96
CA LEU A 130 1.42 11.81 10.56
C LEU A 130 2.18 12.28 9.31
N LYS A 131 3.40 11.78 9.08
CA LYS A 131 4.24 12.20 7.95
C LYS A 131 3.96 11.44 6.67
N ALA A 132 3.68 10.15 6.77
CA ALA A 132 3.60 9.25 5.62
C ALA A 132 2.32 8.38 5.61
N GLY A 133 1.52 8.42 6.68
CA GLY A 133 0.24 7.75 6.71
C GLY A 133 -0.78 8.48 5.84
N ILE A 134 -1.61 7.71 5.14
CA ILE A 134 -2.72 8.18 4.33
C ILE A 134 -4.03 7.69 4.96
N VAL A 135 -5.02 8.58 5.03
CA VAL A 135 -6.36 8.23 5.53
C VAL A 135 -7.12 7.58 4.37
N PHE A 136 -7.54 6.33 4.55
CA PHE A 136 -8.50 5.72 3.65
C PHE A 136 -9.88 5.85 4.29
N GLU A 137 -10.71 6.71 3.72
CA GLU A 137 -12.14 6.69 3.99
C GLU A 137 -12.72 5.45 3.30
N GLU A 138 -13.05 4.43 4.09
CA GLU A 138 -13.90 3.36 3.60
C GLU A 138 -15.26 3.99 3.34
N LYS A 139 -15.59 4.21 2.06
CA LYS A 139 -16.97 4.42 1.65
C LYS A 139 -17.74 3.18 2.09
N GLN A 140 -18.44 3.27 3.20
CA GLN A 140 -19.47 2.31 3.55
C GLN A 140 -20.49 2.34 2.41
N ASN A 141 -20.43 1.36 1.53
CA ASN A 141 -21.58 1.00 0.72
C ASN A 141 -22.56 0.31 1.67
N ASP A 142 -23.32 1.13 2.39
CA ASP A 142 -24.53 0.67 3.04
C ASP A 142 -25.56 0.49 1.92
N ASP A 143 -25.78 -0.76 1.52
CA ASP A 143 -26.92 -1.16 0.69
C ASP A 143 -28.20 -0.81 1.45
N SER A 144 -28.70 0.40 1.23
CA SER A 144 -30.08 0.77 1.49
C SER A 144 -30.62 1.47 0.27
N ASP A 145 -31.43 0.73 -0.50
CA ASP A 145 -32.32 1.26 -1.52
C ASP A 145 -33.08 2.47 -0.96
N SER A 146 -32.74 3.65 -1.42
CA SER A 146 -33.71 4.73 -1.59
C SER A 146 -33.23 5.69 -2.68
N ASP A 147 -33.95 5.64 -3.80
CA ASP A 147 -33.97 6.67 -4.83
C ASP A 147 -34.10 8.05 -4.20
N THR A 148 -33.08 8.90 -4.32
CA THR A 148 -33.28 10.31 -4.68
C THR A 148 -32.02 10.94 -5.26
N GLN A 149 -32.13 11.33 -6.53
CA GLN A 149 -31.30 12.35 -7.17
C GLN A 149 -31.36 13.65 -6.34
N ASP A 150 -30.24 14.24 -5.95
CA ASP A 150 -29.57 15.29 -6.73
C ASP A 150 -28.39 15.91 -5.94
N SER A 151 -27.45 16.37 -6.74
CA SER A 151 -26.13 16.93 -6.52
C SER A 151 -26.06 18.25 -5.74
N HIS A 152 -24.97 18.48 -4.99
CA HIS A 152 -24.06 19.60 -5.29
C HIS A 152 -22.66 19.51 -4.63
N GLN A 153 -21.68 19.82 -5.48
CA GLN A 153 -20.23 19.81 -5.31
C GLN A 153 -19.69 21.16 -4.80
N THR A 154 -18.44 21.18 -4.34
CA THR A 154 -17.35 22.10 -4.82
C THR A 154 -16.05 21.82 -4.04
N GLU A 155 -14.82 21.82 -4.56
CA GLU A 155 -14.21 21.83 -5.90
C GLU A 155 -12.67 21.73 -5.68
N THR A 156 -11.93 20.89 -6.41
CA THR A 156 -10.95 21.39 -7.41
C THR A 156 -10.87 20.48 -8.65
N LYS A 157 -11.70 20.84 -9.64
CA LYS A 157 -11.47 20.99 -11.10
C LYS A 157 -10.44 20.10 -11.81
N GLU A 158 -10.90 18.93 -12.29
CA GLU A 158 -10.82 18.61 -13.72
C GLU A 158 -12.25 18.63 -14.29
N PRO A 159 -12.52 19.30 -15.41
CA PRO A 159 -13.87 19.33 -15.99
C PRO A 159 -14.24 17.93 -16.47
N SER A 160 -15.32 17.37 -15.90
CA SER A 160 -15.85 16.07 -16.28
C SER A 160 -16.18 16.03 -17.77
N LEU A 161 -15.32 15.38 -18.57
CA LEU A 161 -15.51 15.17 -20.01
C LEU A 161 -16.88 14.51 -20.34
N GLN A 162 -17.47 13.82 -19.36
CA GLN A 162 -18.77 13.16 -19.47
C GLN A 162 -19.96 14.12 -19.69
N ASN A 163 -19.84 15.39 -19.28
CA ASN A 163 -20.94 16.37 -19.36
C ASN A 163 -20.89 17.28 -20.59
N LYS A 164 -19.85 17.16 -21.43
CA LYS A 164 -19.69 18.00 -22.62
C LYS A 164 -20.51 17.50 -23.79
N SER A 165 -20.91 18.40 -24.70
CA SER A 165 -21.64 18.02 -25.92
C SER A 165 -20.76 17.20 -26.86
N THR A 166 -21.36 16.49 -27.82
CA THR A 166 -20.58 15.75 -28.83
C THR A 166 -19.73 16.67 -29.71
N GLU A 167 -20.19 17.90 -29.95
CA GLU A 167 -19.45 18.92 -30.71
C GLU A 167 -18.25 19.42 -29.90
N GLU A 168 -18.45 19.75 -28.63
CA GLU A 168 -17.37 20.18 -27.72
C GLU A 168 -16.30 19.10 -27.50
N LEU A 169 -16.71 17.83 -27.42
CA LEU A 169 -15.77 16.71 -27.32
C LEU A 169 -14.97 16.52 -28.61
N THR A 170 -15.55 16.87 -29.76
CA THR A 170 -14.85 16.79 -31.05
C THR A 170 -13.80 17.89 -31.16
N ASP A 171 -14.12 19.10 -30.69
CA ASP A 171 -13.17 20.22 -30.65
C ASP A 171 -12.02 19.96 -29.66
N LEU A 172 -12.32 19.44 -28.47
CA LEU A 172 -11.30 19.05 -27.48
C LEU A 172 -10.43 17.88 -27.94
N LEU A 173 -10.99 16.95 -28.72
CA LEU A 173 -10.20 15.87 -29.31
C LEU A 173 -9.17 16.43 -30.29
N LYS A 174 -9.56 17.45 -31.08
CA LYS A 174 -8.67 18.08 -32.05
C LYS A 174 -7.55 18.85 -31.35
N GLU A 175 -7.90 19.63 -30.32
CA GLU A 175 -6.93 20.35 -29.49
C GLU A 175 -5.93 19.40 -28.80
N ALA A 176 -6.42 18.29 -28.23
CA ALA A 176 -5.55 17.29 -27.59
C ALA A 176 -4.61 16.58 -28.58
N LEU A 177 -4.99 16.45 -29.85
CA LEU A 177 -4.12 15.89 -30.90
C LEU A 177 -3.10 16.92 -31.39
N ASP A 178 -3.49 18.20 -31.50
CA ASP A 178 -2.61 19.30 -31.89
C ASP A 178 -1.55 19.58 -30.80
N GLU A 179 -1.88 19.32 -29.52
CA GLU A 179 -0.97 19.44 -28.38
C GLU A 179 -0.22 18.13 -28.02
N GLU A 180 -0.32 17.09 -28.86
CA GLU A 180 0.31 15.78 -28.65
C GLU A 180 -0.05 15.09 -27.31
N GLN A 181 -1.22 15.41 -26.74
CA GLN A 181 -1.74 14.82 -25.51
C GLN A 181 -2.50 13.51 -25.80
N TYR A 182 -1.75 12.46 -26.17
CA TYR A 182 -2.31 11.19 -26.63
C TYR A 182 -3.23 10.48 -25.61
N GLU A 183 -2.96 10.59 -24.30
CA GLU A 183 -3.82 10.00 -23.25
C GLU A 183 -5.19 10.67 -23.18
N THR A 184 -5.21 12.00 -23.20
CA THR A 184 -6.44 12.81 -23.20
C THR A 184 -7.26 12.54 -24.46
N ALA A 185 -6.61 12.49 -25.63
CA ALA A 185 -7.23 12.17 -26.91
C ALA A 185 -7.87 10.76 -26.91
N SER A 186 -7.20 9.77 -26.31
CA SER A 186 -7.73 8.41 -26.18
C SER A 186 -9.02 8.39 -25.35
N ARG A 187 -9.04 9.06 -24.20
CA ARG A 187 -10.23 9.14 -23.32
C ARG A 187 -11.41 9.80 -24.02
N ILE A 188 -11.18 10.90 -24.73
CA ILE A 188 -12.24 11.62 -25.47
C ILE A 188 -12.81 10.75 -26.60
N ARG A 189 -11.94 10.03 -27.32
CA ARG A 189 -12.34 9.12 -28.40
C ARG A 189 -13.22 7.97 -27.90
N ASP A 190 -12.91 7.40 -26.74
CA ASP A 190 -13.71 6.34 -26.13
C ASP A 190 -15.11 6.83 -25.72
N ILE A 191 -15.21 8.05 -25.18
CA ILE A 191 -16.49 8.68 -24.82
C ILE A 191 -17.34 8.94 -26.07
N LEU A 192 -16.75 9.47 -27.15
CA LEU A 192 -17.45 9.69 -28.42
C LEU A 192 -17.94 8.38 -29.05
N ASN A 193 -17.16 7.30 -28.94
CA ASN A 193 -17.54 5.99 -29.45
C ASN A 193 -18.67 5.33 -28.64
N GLN A 194 -18.69 5.50 -27.32
CA GLN A 194 -19.79 5.03 -26.48
C GLN A 194 -21.10 5.73 -26.83
N ARG A 195 -21.07 7.04 -27.09
CA ARG A 195 -22.26 7.82 -27.48
C ARG A 195 -22.79 7.49 -28.88
N LYS A 196 -21.97 6.95 -29.79
CA LYS A 196 -22.43 6.47 -31.11
C LYS A 196 -23.04 5.06 -31.07
N LYS A 197 -22.83 4.30 -29.99
CA LYS A 197 -23.40 2.96 -29.81
C LYS A 197 -24.73 2.95 -29.03
N SER A 198 -25.09 4.08 -28.42
CA SER A 198 -26.41 4.34 -27.82
C SER A 198 -27.34 4.99 -28.84
#